data_AF-A0A1F8TTD5-F1
#
_entry.id   AF-A0A1F8TTD5-F1
#
_cell.length_a   1.000
_cell.length_b   1.000
_cell.length_c   1.000
_cell.angle_alpha   90.00
_cell.angle_beta   90.00
_cell.angle_gamma   90.00
#
_symmetry.space_group_name_H-M   'P 1'
#
loop_
_entity.id
_entity.type
_entity.pdbx_description
1 polymer ?
#
loop_
_entity_poly.entity_id
_entity_poly.type
_entity_poly.pdbx_seq_one_letter_code
_entity_poly.pdbx_strand_id
1 'polypeptide(L)'
;MVIASLPYVLGVTTVIFGKHIDKCQIDKEKRIYTLPVLIGEQAARYSVLAMMILPYFFTAYLIAVKFFTPVMAIVLFAIPTLRQILPAFQKPKPAGRPADFPEGQGGWPLYFAPMAFWNNRKFGSLFMLGLLVDVILRLVLPAFWR
;
A
#
# COMPACT_ATOMS: atom_id res chain seq x y z
N MET A 1 -16.80 -16.67 3.92
CA MET A 1 -15.40 -16.89 3.48
C MET A 1 -14.90 -15.93 2.39
N VAL A 2 -15.73 -15.02 1.85
CA VAL A 2 -15.34 -14.08 0.77
C VAL A 2 -14.62 -12.81 1.27
N ILE A 3 -14.75 -12.46 2.55
CA ILE A 3 -14.21 -11.20 3.10
C ILE A 3 -12.70 -11.28 3.39
N ALA A 4 -12.16 -12.48 3.60
CA ALA A 4 -10.75 -12.68 3.93
C ALA A 4 -9.78 -12.44 2.74
N SER A 5 -10.29 -12.45 1.50
CA SER A 5 -9.50 -12.18 0.28
C SER A 5 -9.50 -10.71 -0.14
N LEU A 6 -10.37 -9.86 0.43
CA LEU A 6 -10.44 -8.42 0.13
C LEU A 6 -9.12 -7.64 0.38
N PRO A 7 -8.37 -7.90 1.47
CA PRO A 7 -7.09 -7.21 1.68
C PRO A 7 -6.07 -7.55 0.60
N TYR A 8 -6.09 -8.79 0.09
CA TYR A 8 -5.19 -9.25 -0.97
C TYR A 8 -5.55 -8.64 -2.32
N VAL A 9 -6.84 -8.56 -2.66
CA VAL A 9 -7.33 -7.93 -3.91
C VAL A 9 -6.97 -6.44 -3.93
N LEU A 10 -7.18 -5.72 -2.82
CA LEU A 10 -6.85 -4.29 -2.71
C LEU A 10 -5.35 -4.03 -2.91
N GLY A 11 -4.48 -4.89 -2.40
CA GLY A 11 -3.03 -4.79 -2.64
C GLY A 11 -2.65 -4.87 -4.12
N VAL A 12 -3.28 -5.80 -4.87
CA VAL A 12 -3.04 -5.94 -6.33
C VAL A 12 -3.61 -4.76 -7.11
N THR A 13 -4.79 -4.23 -6.70
CA THR A 13 -5.38 -3.04 -7.33
C THR A 13 -4.48 -1.81 -7.15
N THR A 14 -3.84 -1.67 -5.98
CA THR A 14 -2.92 -0.57 -5.67
C THR A 14 -1.67 -0.59 -6.56
N VAL A 15 -1.13 -1.78 -6.85
CA VAL A 15 0.03 -1.95 -7.73
C VAL A 15 -0.31 -1.63 -9.19
N ILE A 16 -1.50 -1.99 -9.66
CA ILE A 16 -1.98 -1.65 -11.01
C ILE A 16 -2.19 -0.14 -11.14
N PHE A 17 -2.78 0.51 -10.13
CA PHE A 17 -2.97 1.97 -10.14
C PHE A 17 -1.64 2.75 -10.10
N GLY A 18 -0.66 2.32 -9.28
CA GLY A 18 0.66 2.94 -9.24
C GLY A 18 1.40 2.93 -10.58
N LYS A 19 1.24 1.84 -11.36
CA LYS A 19 1.85 1.70 -12.70
C LYS A 19 1.28 2.66 -13.75
N HIS A 20 0.02 3.09 -13.59
CA HIS A 20 -0.61 4.08 -14.46
C HIS A 20 -0.29 5.52 -14.04
N ILE A 21 -0.01 5.77 -12.77
CA ILE A 21 0.37 7.10 -12.27
C ILE A 21 1.77 7.48 -12.74
N ASP A 22 2.72 6.55 -12.74
CA ASP A 22 4.07 6.87 -13.22
C ASP A 22 4.14 7.12 -14.74
N LYS A 23 3.10 6.73 -15.50
CA LYS A 23 2.98 7.00 -16.93
C LYS A 23 2.18 8.25 -17.27
N CYS A 24 1.66 8.99 -16.29
CA CYS A 24 0.76 10.13 -16.50
C CYS A 24 1.22 11.13 -17.57
N GLN A 25 2.50 11.52 -17.56
CA GLN A 25 3.05 12.46 -18.54
C GLN A 25 3.19 11.85 -19.94
N ILE A 26 3.67 10.60 -20.03
CA ILE A 26 3.85 9.88 -21.30
C ILE A 26 2.49 9.51 -21.91
N ASP A 27 1.52 9.12 -21.09
CA ASP A 27 0.15 8.79 -21.49
C ASP A 27 -0.58 10.06 -21.95
N LYS A 28 -0.38 11.21 -21.30
CA LYS A 28 -0.92 12.51 -21.73
C LYS A 28 -0.34 12.97 -23.08
N GLU A 29 0.97 12.78 -23.30
CA GLU A 29 1.62 13.04 -24.60
C GLU A 29 1.15 12.07 -25.69
N LYS A 30 0.82 10.81 -25.33
CA LYS A 30 0.31 9.79 -26.24
C LYS A 30 -1.22 9.78 -26.41
N ARG A 31 -1.95 10.76 -25.83
CA ARG A 31 -3.43 10.83 -25.80
C ARG A 31 -4.12 9.59 -25.21
N ILE A 32 -3.49 8.96 -24.22
CA ILE A 32 -4.06 7.86 -23.44
C ILE A 32 -4.66 8.45 -22.16
N TYR A 33 -5.98 8.40 -22.04
CA TYR A 33 -6.72 8.97 -20.91
C TYR A 33 -6.89 7.93 -19.80
N THR A 34 -5.84 7.70 -19.01
CA THR A 34 -5.94 6.89 -17.78
C THR A 34 -6.49 7.73 -16.62
N LEU A 35 -7.13 7.11 -15.61
CA LEU A 35 -7.67 7.80 -14.43
C LEU A 35 -6.71 8.85 -13.81
N PRO A 36 -5.40 8.59 -13.68
CA PRO A 36 -4.41 9.57 -13.22
C PRO A 36 -4.30 10.84 -14.09
N VAL A 37 -4.46 10.69 -15.41
CA VAL A 37 -4.40 11.80 -16.39
C VAL A 37 -5.67 12.66 -16.28
N LEU A 38 -6.81 12.04 -15.98
CA LEU A 38 -8.10 12.72 -15.84
C LEU A 38 -8.22 13.51 -14.53
N ILE A 39 -7.68 12.97 -13.42
CA ILE A 39 -7.76 13.58 -12.08
C ILE A 39 -6.58 14.51 -11.75
N GLY A 40 -5.49 14.42 -12.51
CA GLY A 40 -4.26 15.20 -12.32
C GLY A 40 -3.27 14.55 -11.34
N GLU A 41 -1.98 14.87 -11.49
CA GLU A 41 -0.86 14.30 -10.72
C GLU A 41 -1.05 14.48 -9.20
N GLN A 42 -1.65 15.58 -8.77
CA GLN A 42 -1.94 15.81 -7.35
C GLN A 42 -2.98 14.83 -6.81
N ALA A 43 -4.13 14.68 -7.46
CA ALA A 43 -5.16 13.74 -7.01
C ALA A 43 -4.68 12.29 -7.11
N ALA A 44 -3.92 11.95 -8.15
CA ALA A 44 -3.29 10.64 -8.32
C ALA A 44 -2.37 10.26 -7.14
N ARG A 45 -1.52 11.19 -6.68
CA ARG A 45 -0.64 10.98 -5.51
C ARG A 45 -1.44 10.74 -4.23
N TYR A 46 -2.49 11.54 -3.99
CA TYR A 46 -3.37 11.35 -2.84
C TYR A 46 -4.15 10.03 -2.91
N SER A 47 -4.58 9.59 -4.09
CA SER A 47 -5.24 8.28 -4.25
C SER A 47 -4.31 7.13 -3.85
N VAL A 48 -3.03 7.17 -4.22
CA VAL A 48 -2.05 6.14 -3.81
C VAL A 48 -1.83 6.13 -2.30
N LEU A 49 -1.69 7.32 -1.69
CA LEU A 49 -1.62 7.42 -0.24
C LEU A 49 -2.86 6.87 0.44
N ALA A 50 -4.05 7.19 -0.07
CA ALA A 50 -5.31 6.65 0.45
C ALA A 50 -5.33 5.12 0.36
N MET A 51 -4.92 4.54 -0.77
CA MET A 51 -4.83 3.09 -0.95
C MET A 51 -3.81 2.42 -0.01
N MET A 52 -2.76 3.13 0.42
CA MET A 52 -1.81 2.62 1.41
C MET A 52 -2.32 2.69 2.84
N ILE A 53 -3.14 3.69 3.15
CA ILE A 53 -3.65 3.94 4.50
C ILE A 53 -4.91 3.08 4.76
N LEU A 54 -5.75 2.87 3.76
CA LEU A 54 -7.03 2.16 3.89
C LEU A 54 -6.91 0.73 4.50
N PRO A 55 -5.89 -0.08 4.15
CA PRO A 55 -5.70 -1.41 4.75
C PRO A 55 -5.49 -1.38 6.27
N TYR A 56 -4.90 -0.33 6.83
CA TYR A 56 -4.74 -0.17 8.28
C TYR A 56 -6.10 0.02 8.96
N PHE A 57 -6.97 0.85 8.39
CA PHE A 57 -8.32 1.06 8.90
C PHE A 57 -9.17 -0.21 8.82
N PHE A 58 -9.10 -0.94 7.71
CA PHE A 58 -9.79 -2.23 7.59
C PHE A 58 -9.29 -3.24 8.62
N THR A 59 -7.97 -3.32 8.84
CA THR A 59 -7.40 -4.22 9.84
C THR A 59 -7.88 -3.85 11.25
N ALA A 60 -7.86 -2.57 11.60
CA ALA A 60 -8.36 -2.08 12.89
C ALA A 60 -9.86 -2.37 13.09
N TYR A 61 -10.67 -2.15 12.04
CA TYR A 61 -12.10 -2.47 12.06
C TYR A 61 -12.36 -3.97 12.30
N LEU A 62 -11.61 -4.84 11.60
CA LEU A 62 -11.74 -6.29 11.75
C LEU A 62 -11.30 -6.78 13.14
N ILE A 63 -10.35 -6.11 13.79
CA ILE A 63 -10.01 -6.36 15.19
C ILE A 63 -11.16 -5.91 16.11
N ALA A 64 -11.75 -4.73 15.86
CA ALA A 64 -12.82 -4.17 16.68
C ALA A 64 -14.10 -5.03 16.69
N VAL A 65 -14.48 -5.60 15.54
CA VAL A 65 -15.60 -6.57 15.44
C VAL A 65 -15.23 -8.00 15.87
N LYS A 66 -14.04 -8.18 16.47
CA LYS A 66 -13.47 -9.46 16.92
C LYS A 66 -13.27 -10.51 15.83
N PHE A 67 -13.33 -10.12 14.56
CA PHE A 67 -13.02 -11.01 13.44
C PHE A 67 -11.55 -11.43 13.45
N PHE A 68 -10.65 -10.49 13.74
CA PHE A 68 -9.24 -10.75 14.03
C PHE A 68 -8.93 -10.56 15.51
N THR A 69 -7.90 -11.25 15.98
CA THR A 69 -7.34 -11.03 17.32
C THR A 69 -6.43 -9.78 17.32
N PRO A 70 -6.09 -9.23 18.50
CA PRO A 70 -5.20 -8.09 18.61
C PRO A 70 -3.80 -8.31 18.01
N VAL A 71 -3.39 -9.56 17.78
CA VAL A 71 -2.12 -9.89 17.12
C VAL A 71 -2.01 -9.26 15.74
N MET A 72 -3.12 -9.08 15.02
CA MET A 72 -3.13 -8.40 13.73
C MET A 72 -2.68 -6.94 13.79
N ALA A 73 -2.60 -6.33 14.98
CA ALA A 73 -1.99 -5.01 15.18
C ALA A 73 -0.49 -4.98 14.81
N ILE A 74 0.15 -6.12 14.58
CA ILE A 74 1.52 -6.21 14.05
C ILE A 74 1.70 -5.43 12.73
N VAL A 75 0.63 -5.22 11.95
CA VAL A 75 0.71 -4.39 10.74
C VAL A 75 1.10 -2.95 11.01
N LEU A 76 0.89 -2.44 12.24
CA LEU A 76 1.30 -1.09 12.65
C LEU A 76 2.83 -0.92 12.60
N PHE A 77 3.61 -1.99 12.62
CA PHE A 77 5.06 -1.93 12.39
C PHE A 77 5.45 -1.55 10.96
N ALA A 78 4.50 -1.47 10.02
CA ALA A 78 4.72 -0.89 8.69
C ALA A 78 4.55 0.66 8.66
N ILE A 79 4.00 1.28 9.71
CA ILE A 79 3.80 2.74 9.80
C ILE A 79 5.11 3.54 9.61
N PRO A 80 6.27 3.12 10.17
CA PRO A 80 7.52 3.84 9.95
C PRO A 80 7.87 3.95 8.45
N THR A 81 7.63 2.89 7.68
CA THR A 81 7.85 2.89 6.23
C THR A 81 6.89 3.84 5.52
N LEU A 82 5.60 3.84 5.91
CA LEU A 82 4.63 4.80 5.38
C LEU A 82 5.04 6.26 5.67
N ARG A 83 5.52 6.54 6.89
CA ARG A 83 6.00 7.88 7.28
C ARG A 83 7.22 8.33 6.47
N GLN A 84 8.11 7.40 6.10
CA GLN A 84 9.27 7.70 5.28
C GLN A 84 8.90 8.07 3.84
N ILE A 85 7.88 7.44 3.27
CA ILE A 85 7.45 7.72 1.89
C ILE A 85 6.48 8.92 1.80
N LEU A 86 5.76 9.25 2.87
CA LEU A 86 4.73 10.30 2.87
C LEU A 86 5.22 11.67 2.32
N PRO A 87 6.39 12.21 2.70
CA PRO A 87 6.88 13.49 2.18
C PRO A 87 7.15 13.45 0.67
N ALA A 88 7.55 12.30 0.14
CA ALA A 88 7.79 12.13 -1.29
C ALA A 88 6.50 12.22 -2.09
N PHE A 89 5.39 11.66 -1.59
CA PHE A 89 4.08 11.74 -2.24
C PHE A 89 3.40 13.12 -2.12
N GLN A 90 3.82 13.96 -1.17
CA GLN A 90 3.31 15.33 -1.05
C GLN A 90 3.96 16.29 -2.08
N LYS A 91 5.15 15.96 -2.58
CA LYS A 91 5.90 16.78 -3.55
C LYS A 91 5.73 16.25 -4.97
N PRO A 92 5.71 17.13 -6.00
CA PRO A 92 5.62 16.68 -7.39
C PRO A 92 6.85 15.85 -7.74
N LYS A 93 6.74 15.01 -8.78
CA LYS A 93 7.88 14.21 -9.23
C LYS A 93 9.07 15.12 -9.55
N PRO A 94 10.28 14.84 -9.02
CA PRO A 94 11.45 15.63 -9.36
C PRO A 94 11.79 15.49 -10.86
N ALA A 95 12.22 16.58 -11.49
CA ALA A 95 12.52 16.62 -12.92
C ALA A 95 13.73 15.76 -13.32
N GLY A 96 14.62 15.48 -12.36
CA GLY A 96 15.75 14.58 -12.51
C GLY A 96 15.76 13.51 -11.43
N ARG A 97 16.55 12.45 -11.65
CA ARG A 97 16.75 11.38 -10.68
C ARG A 97 17.46 11.95 -9.43
N PRO A 98 16.88 11.83 -8.22
CA PRO A 98 17.56 12.21 -6.99
C PRO A 98 18.82 11.38 -6.77
N ALA A 99 19.88 11.99 -6.23
CA ALA A 99 21.16 11.30 -5.97
C ALA A 99 21.00 10.12 -5.01
N ASP A 100 20.10 10.24 -4.03
CA ASP A 100 19.83 9.21 -3.02
C ASP A 100 18.81 8.16 -3.48
N PHE A 101 18.40 8.16 -4.76
CA PHE A 101 17.41 7.21 -5.26
C PHE A 101 18.05 5.84 -5.51
N PRO A 102 17.59 4.77 -4.82
CA PRO A 102 18.25 3.47 -4.85
C PRO A 102 18.24 2.85 -6.26
N GLU A 103 19.39 2.30 -6.66
CA GLU A 103 19.51 1.53 -7.90
C GLU A 103 18.88 0.15 -7.72
N GLY A 104 17.92 -0.19 -8.59
CA GLY A 104 17.54 -1.59 -8.79
C GLY A 104 16.25 -2.13 -8.17
N GLN A 105 15.24 -1.32 -7.80
CA GLN A 105 13.91 -1.87 -7.42
C GLN A 105 12.70 -1.22 -8.12
N GLY A 106 12.88 -0.91 -9.40
CA GLY A 106 11.84 -0.31 -10.27
C GLY A 106 12.37 0.81 -11.13
N GLY A 107 13.52 1.39 -10.73
CA GLY A 107 14.37 2.26 -11.55
C GLY A 107 13.73 3.58 -11.97
N TRP A 108 14.54 4.63 -12.11
CA TRP A 108 14.14 5.77 -12.92
C TRP A 108 13.69 5.27 -14.31
N PRO A 109 12.55 5.74 -14.87
CA PRO A 109 11.80 6.95 -14.53
C PRO A 109 10.67 6.77 -13.51
N LEU A 110 10.48 5.61 -12.89
CA LEU A 110 9.40 5.36 -11.93
C LEU A 110 9.81 5.90 -10.54
N TYR A 111 9.19 6.99 -10.07
CA TYR A 111 9.54 7.61 -8.78
C TYR A 111 8.62 7.16 -7.66
N PHE A 112 7.31 7.10 -7.93
CA PHE A 112 6.32 6.77 -6.92
C PHE A 112 6.09 5.27 -6.80
N ALA A 113 6.14 4.50 -7.90
CA ALA A 113 5.88 3.06 -7.86
C ALA A 113 6.86 2.27 -6.98
N PRO A 114 8.19 2.49 -7.00
CA PRO A 114 9.11 1.75 -6.13
C PRO A 114 8.87 2.03 -4.65
N MET A 115 8.60 3.29 -4.29
CA MET A 115 8.25 3.67 -2.92
C MET A 115 6.93 3.03 -2.47
N ALA A 116 5.95 3.00 -3.38
CA ALA A 116 4.67 2.38 -3.11
C ALA A 116 4.80 0.87 -2.91
N PHE A 117 5.60 0.23 -3.75
CA PHE A 117 5.90 -1.19 -3.66
C PHE A 117 6.60 -1.53 -2.35
N TRP A 118 7.54 -0.70 -1.90
CA TRP A 118 8.26 -0.92 -0.64
C TRP A 118 7.32 -0.92 0.57
N ASN A 119 6.45 0.09 0.69
CA ASN A 119 5.46 0.14 1.76
C ASN A 119 4.46 -1.01 1.67
N ASN A 120 3.95 -1.31 0.47
CA ASN A 120 3.01 -2.41 0.26
C ASN A 120 3.64 -3.77 0.60
N ARG A 121 4.92 -3.99 0.25
CA ARG A 121 5.64 -5.21 0.60
C ARG A 121 5.82 -5.33 2.11
N LYS A 122 6.21 -4.25 2.79
CA LYS A 122 6.37 -4.27 4.26
C LYS A 122 5.05 -4.56 4.97
N PHE A 123 3.98 -3.87 4.59
CA PHE A 123 2.65 -4.09 5.13
C PHE A 123 2.17 -5.51 4.83
N GLY A 124 2.24 -5.95 3.56
CA GLY A 124 1.78 -7.27 3.12
C GLY A 124 2.50 -8.41 3.83
N SER A 125 3.83 -8.32 4.01
CA SER A 125 4.59 -9.33 4.75
C SER A 125 4.18 -9.38 6.23
N LEU A 126 3.98 -8.24 6.89
CA LEU A 126 3.53 -8.20 8.28
C LEU A 126 2.09 -8.67 8.45
N PHE A 127 1.20 -8.31 7.53
CA PHE A 127 -0.18 -8.77 7.51
C PHE A 127 -0.23 -10.29 7.38
N MET A 128 0.56 -10.86 6.47
CA MET A 128 0.56 -12.30 6.25
C MET A 128 1.16 -13.09 7.41
N LEU A 129 2.23 -12.56 8.02
CA LEU A 129 2.79 -13.09 9.27
C LEU A 129 1.75 -13.03 10.40
N GLY A 130 1.12 -11.87 10.59
CA GLY A 130 0.08 -11.68 11.61
C GLY A 130 -1.10 -12.63 11.43
N LEU A 131 -1.54 -12.85 10.19
CA LEU A 131 -2.64 -13.75 9.88
C LEU A 131 -2.31 -15.20 10.25
N LEU A 132 -1.09 -15.64 9.95
CA LEU A 132 -0.62 -16.97 10.31
C LEU A 132 -0.61 -17.16 11.83
N VAL A 133 -0.09 -16.18 12.57
CA VAL A 133 -0.09 -16.20 14.05
C VAL A 133 -1.53 -16.15 14.61
N ASP A 134 -2.41 -15.33 14.03
CA ASP A 134 -3.83 -15.23 14.42
C ASP A 134 -4.54 -16.58 14.32
N VAL A 135 -4.35 -17.30 13.21
CA VAL A 135 -4.94 -18.62 12.99
C VAL A 135 -4.38 -19.64 13.97
N ILE A 136 -3.06 -19.70 14.17
CA ILE A 136 -2.44 -20.62 15.15
C ILE A 136 -2.96 -20.34 16.56
N LEU A 137 -3.04 -19.06 16.95
CA LEU A 137 -3.49 -18.67 18.27
C LEU A 137 -4.93 -19.09 18.53
N ARG A 138 -5.81 -18.97 17.52
CA ARG A 138 -7.21 -19.43 17.63
C ARG A 138 -7.33 -20.95 17.73
N LEU A 139 -6.44 -21.69 17.08
CA LEU A 139 -6.42 -23.16 17.14
C LEU A 139 -5.91 -23.67 18.49
N VAL A 140 -4.85 -23.05 19.03
CA VAL A 140 -4.21 -23.49 20.28
C VAL A 140 -4.93 -22.92 21.51
N LEU A 141 -5.41 -21.68 21.44
CA LEU A 141 -6.05 -20.94 22.53
C LEU A 141 -7.39 -20.33 22.09
N PRO A 142 -8.44 -21.14 21.88
CA PRO A 142 -9.74 -20.67 21.37
C PRO A 142 -10.48 -19.70 22.31
N ALA A 143 -10.08 -19.62 23.57
CA ALA A 143 -10.62 -18.69 24.56
C ALA A 143 -9.89 -17.32 24.60
N PHE A 144 -8.79 -17.16 23.87
CA PHE A 144 -7.94 -15.97 23.95
C PHE A 144 -8.65 -14.67 23.53
N TRP A 145 -9.57 -14.75 22.57
CA TRP A 145 -10.28 -13.58 22.03
C TRP A 145 -11.71 -13.94 21.61
N ARG A 146 -12.61 -14.00 22.60
CA ARG A 146 -14.07 -14.14 22.43
C ARG A 146 -14.79 -12.83 22.73
#